data_AF-A0A146MGP0-F1
#
_entry.id   AF-A0A146MGP0-F1
#
_cell.length_a   1.000
_cell.length_b   1.000
_cell.length_c   1.000
_cell.angle_alpha   90.00
_cell.angle_beta   90.00
_cell.angle_gamma   90.00
#
_symmetry.space_group_name_H-M   'P 1'
#
loop_
_entity.id
_entity.type
_entity.pdbx_description
1 polymer ?
#
loop_
_entity_poly.entity_id
_entity_poly.type
_entity_poly.pdbx_seq_one_letter_code
_entity_poly.pdbx_strand_id
1 'polypeptide(L)'
;MMDSKTPVTILQELLMKKHMVPNYNLILNGVGTHEPIFKYEVSADGYKAVGSGKSKKEAKHDAAHQMLQVMKGVDSAVGALPEEVTSPYEGILKENAVGELQDFCMINQLKLPEYKLIRDEGLPHAKVFSWSCTVSSFTTEATARTKKNAKHMAAQDMLLKLKECLDDIIDPKSCESSPYNSPTYQRLDEMERAIDEAVEKMPRTIRKCNARGKLGLNLSDVCYALTDENMPDLVYLDSIKDYGSSWLDKQEKEDFRDIFMKIAEEMQCEYDLRRLESSDENKRVVSLIVESVPPWTFVGVGQSLLEASDSAFEDAVKFLVKMRI
;
A
#
# COMPACT_ATOMS: atom_id res chain seq x y z
N MET A 1 -27.73 0.55 -27.48
CA MET A 1 -26.95 1.68 -26.92
C MET A 1 -27.77 2.25 -25.78
N MET A 2 -27.46 1.89 -24.53
CA MET A 2 -28.14 2.45 -23.36
C MET A 2 -27.21 3.51 -22.76
N ASP A 3 -27.48 4.77 -23.05
CA ASP A 3 -26.87 5.89 -22.32
C ASP A 3 -27.30 5.78 -20.86
N SER A 4 -26.40 5.33 -19.99
CA SER A 4 -26.63 5.19 -18.54
C SER A 4 -26.71 6.58 -17.91
N LYS A 5 -27.82 7.28 -18.12
CA LYS A 5 -28.05 8.62 -17.57
C LYS A 5 -28.09 8.52 -16.04
N THR A 6 -27.37 9.43 -15.39
CA THR A 6 -27.34 9.45 -13.92
C THR A 6 -28.70 9.87 -13.36
N PRO A 7 -29.16 9.31 -12.23
CA PRO A 7 -30.31 9.79 -11.45
C PRO A 7 -30.37 11.31 -11.28
N VAL A 8 -29.23 11.97 -11.11
CA VAL A 8 -29.14 13.44 -11.04
C VAL A 8 -29.55 14.08 -12.36
N THR A 9 -29.04 13.59 -13.49
CA THR A 9 -29.39 14.08 -14.84
C THR A 9 -30.87 13.85 -15.14
N ILE A 10 -31.40 12.68 -14.79
CA ILE A 10 -32.81 12.34 -15.03
C ILE A 10 -33.74 13.23 -14.20
N LEU A 11 -33.42 13.44 -12.92
CA LEU A 11 -34.18 14.35 -12.06
C LEU A 11 -34.14 15.79 -12.60
N GLN A 12 -32.98 16.24 -13.08
CA GLN A 12 -32.83 17.55 -13.68
C GLN A 12 -33.65 17.69 -14.98
N GLU A 13 -33.61 16.70 -15.89
CA GLU A 13 -34.40 16.70 -17.12
C GLU A 13 -35.92 16.72 -16.83
N LEU A 14 -36.39 15.97 -15.83
CA LEU A 14 -37.80 15.92 -15.43
C LEU A 14 -38.26 17.27 -14.87
N LEU A 15 -37.50 17.84 -13.95
CA LEU A 15 -37.84 19.11 -13.32
C LEU A 15 -37.74 20.29 -14.29
N MET A 16 -36.81 20.25 -15.24
CA MET A 16 -36.72 21.23 -16.33
C MET A 16 -38.00 21.27 -17.16
N LYS A 17 -38.64 20.11 -17.44
CA LYS A 17 -39.95 20.08 -18.13
C LYS A 17 -41.07 20.73 -17.31
N LYS A 18 -41.00 20.63 -15.98
CA LYS A 18 -41.90 21.32 -15.04
C LYS A 18 -41.49 22.78 -14.76
N HIS A 19 -40.49 23.32 -15.46
CA HIS A 19 -39.90 24.66 -15.23
C HIS A 19 -39.38 24.87 -13.80
N MET A 20 -38.89 23.80 -13.15
CA MET A 20 -38.37 23.79 -11.80
C MET A 20 -36.91 23.34 -11.75
N VAL A 21 -36.18 23.74 -10.72
CA VAL A 21 -34.77 23.36 -10.51
C VAL A 21 -34.63 22.70 -9.15
N PRO A 22 -34.05 21.48 -9.06
CA PRO A 22 -33.82 20.81 -7.78
C PRO A 22 -32.73 21.54 -6.99
N ASN A 23 -33.01 21.81 -5.71
CA ASN A 23 -32.01 22.38 -4.79
C ASN A 23 -31.40 21.26 -3.93
N TYR A 24 -30.07 21.17 -3.93
CA TYR A 24 -29.31 20.19 -3.17
C TYR A 24 -28.58 20.85 -2.00
N ASN A 25 -28.87 20.42 -0.79
CA ASN A 25 -28.23 20.92 0.42
C ASN A 25 -27.40 19.80 1.10
N LEU A 26 -26.14 20.08 1.44
CA LEU A 26 -25.29 19.15 2.17
C LEU A 26 -25.62 19.23 3.66
N ILE A 27 -26.32 18.23 4.19
CA ILE A 27 -26.73 18.18 5.60
C ILE A 27 -25.62 17.63 6.49
N LEU A 28 -24.86 16.66 5.98
CA LEU A 28 -23.78 16.01 6.71
C LEU A 28 -22.52 15.98 5.86
N ASN A 29 -21.48 16.67 6.31
CA ASN A 29 -20.14 16.60 5.74
C ASN A 29 -19.35 15.56 6.54
N GLY A 30 -18.88 14.51 5.86
CA GLY A 30 -18.21 13.33 6.41
C GLY A 30 -17.53 13.54 7.76
N VAL A 31 -18.07 12.89 8.79
CA VAL A 31 -17.51 12.88 10.15
C VAL A 31 -16.74 11.56 10.32
N GLY A 32 -15.48 11.61 10.76
CA GLY A 32 -14.61 10.44 10.96
C GLY A 32 -13.56 10.23 9.86
N THR A 33 -12.40 9.68 10.24
CA THR A 33 -11.24 9.44 9.36
C THR A 33 -11.34 8.13 8.57
N HIS A 34 -12.03 7.11 9.08
CA HIS A 34 -12.01 5.77 8.48
C HIS A 34 -13.28 5.36 7.73
N GLU A 35 -14.41 6.06 7.86
CA GLU A 35 -15.63 5.85 7.05
C GLU A 35 -16.51 7.12 6.99
N PRO A 36 -16.22 8.08 6.10
CA PRO A 36 -16.94 9.34 6.08
C PRO A 36 -18.34 9.17 5.48
N ILE A 37 -19.37 9.47 6.26
CA ILE A 37 -20.76 9.48 5.80
C ILE A 37 -21.15 10.89 5.36
N PHE A 38 -21.56 11.02 4.11
CA PHE A 38 -22.12 12.25 3.56
C PHE A 38 -23.63 12.12 3.41
N LYS A 39 -24.38 13.19 3.69
CA LYS A 39 -25.83 13.24 3.46
C LYS A 39 -26.23 14.49 2.70
N TYR A 40 -27.05 14.33 1.68
CA TYR A 40 -27.62 15.42 0.89
C TYR A 40 -29.15 15.42 1.01
N GLU A 41 -29.73 16.57 1.29
CA GLU A 41 -31.16 16.83 1.06
C GLU A 41 -31.31 17.32 -0.37
N VAL A 42 -32.29 16.80 -1.10
CA VAL A 42 -32.79 17.41 -2.33
C VAL A 42 -34.22 17.88 -2.09
N SER A 43 -34.52 19.10 -2.55
CA SER A 43 -35.84 19.71 -2.46
C SER A 43 -36.31 20.14 -3.85
N ALA A 44 -37.50 19.70 -4.23
CA ALA A 44 -38.11 19.98 -5.53
C ALA A 44 -39.64 19.79 -5.47
N ASP A 45 -40.41 20.66 -6.13
CA ASP A 45 -41.87 20.53 -6.29
C ASP A 45 -42.64 20.36 -4.95
N GLY A 46 -42.16 20.99 -3.87
CA GLY A 46 -42.72 20.84 -2.52
C GLY A 46 -42.32 19.55 -1.78
N TYR A 47 -41.64 18.62 -2.45
CA TYR A 47 -41.10 17.40 -1.87
C TYR A 47 -39.66 17.57 -1.40
N LYS A 48 -39.27 16.73 -0.44
CA LYS A 48 -37.91 16.61 0.07
C LYS A 48 -37.51 15.15 0.16
N ALA A 49 -36.27 14.84 -0.18
CA ALA A 49 -35.68 13.51 -0.04
C ALA A 49 -34.23 13.63 0.44
N VAL A 50 -33.75 12.63 1.17
CA VAL A 50 -32.41 12.67 1.80
C VAL A 50 -31.59 11.45 1.41
N GLY A 51 -30.56 11.68 0.61
CA GLY A 51 -29.60 10.65 0.24
C GLY A 51 -28.39 10.57 1.15
N SER A 52 -27.78 9.40 1.21
CA SER A 52 -26.53 9.16 1.93
C SER A 52 -25.50 8.42 1.09
N GLY A 53 -24.22 8.54 1.43
CA GLY A 53 -23.14 7.85 0.73
C GLY A 53 -21.77 8.05 1.37
N LYS A 54 -20.78 7.25 0.94
CA LYS A 54 -19.38 7.35 1.41
C LYS A 54 -18.62 8.52 0.76
N SER A 55 -19.23 9.19 -0.22
CA SER A 55 -18.69 10.40 -0.86
C SER A 55 -19.78 11.43 -1.12
N LYS A 56 -19.38 12.71 -1.28
CA LYS A 56 -20.31 13.79 -1.66
C LYS A 56 -21.06 13.51 -2.98
N LYS A 57 -20.40 12.84 -3.94
CA LYS A 57 -20.99 12.51 -5.24
C LYS A 57 -22.04 11.42 -5.11
N GLU A 58 -21.72 10.35 -4.38
CA GLU A 58 -22.63 9.22 -4.11
C GLU A 58 -23.86 9.69 -3.32
N ALA A 59 -23.66 10.45 -2.24
CA ALA A 59 -24.76 10.96 -1.43
C ALA A 59 -25.71 11.89 -2.22
N LYS A 60 -25.18 12.72 -3.12
CA LYS A 60 -25.99 13.57 -4.01
C LYS A 60 -26.81 12.75 -5.01
N HIS A 61 -26.23 11.65 -5.48
CA HIS A 61 -26.83 10.76 -6.44
C HIS A 61 -27.96 9.93 -5.83
N ASP A 62 -27.73 9.38 -4.64
CA ASP A 62 -28.73 8.68 -3.83
C ASP A 62 -29.90 9.61 -3.48
N ALA A 63 -29.62 10.88 -3.13
CA ALA A 63 -30.66 11.87 -2.86
C ALA A 63 -31.56 12.11 -4.08
N ALA A 64 -30.94 12.23 -5.26
CA ALA A 64 -31.68 12.38 -6.52
C ALA A 64 -32.53 11.14 -6.84
N HIS A 65 -32.00 9.95 -6.58
CA HIS A 65 -32.70 8.69 -6.79
C HIS A 65 -33.94 8.57 -5.90
N GLN A 66 -33.81 8.88 -4.60
CA GLN A 66 -34.94 8.89 -3.68
C GLN A 66 -36.01 9.93 -4.06
N MET A 67 -35.60 11.12 -4.51
CA MET A 67 -36.55 12.12 -5.00
C MET A 67 -37.32 11.63 -6.23
N LEU A 68 -36.64 10.96 -7.18
CA LEU A 68 -37.31 10.35 -8.32
C LEU A 68 -38.35 9.29 -7.89
N GLN A 69 -38.06 8.51 -6.84
CA GLN A 69 -39.02 7.54 -6.29
C GLN A 69 -40.24 8.24 -5.67
N VAL A 70 -40.03 9.30 -4.88
CA VAL A 70 -41.12 10.10 -4.30
C VAL A 70 -42.00 10.70 -5.40
N MET A 71 -41.41 11.27 -6.44
CA MET A 71 -42.17 11.86 -7.56
C MET A 71 -42.90 10.80 -8.41
N LYS A 72 -42.31 9.61 -8.59
CA LYS A 72 -42.97 8.46 -9.26
C LYS A 72 -44.21 7.98 -8.49
N GLY A 73 -44.19 8.06 -7.16
CA GLY A 73 -45.32 7.64 -6.32
C GLY A 73 -46.51 8.60 -6.32
N VAL A 74 -46.29 9.88 -6.63
CA VAL A 74 -47.33 10.92 -6.61
C VAL A 74 -47.97 11.13 -7.99
N ASP A 75 -47.16 11.14 -9.05
CA ASP A 75 -47.63 11.36 -10.41
C ASP A 75 -47.67 10.02 -11.18
N SER A 76 -48.81 9.31 -11.18
CA SER A 76 -49.01 8.08 -11.98
C SER A 76 -48.87 8.29 -13.52
N ALA A 77 -48.71 9.54 -13.97
CA ALA A 77 -48.43 9.89 -15.37
C ALA A 77 -46.94 9.80 -15.75
N VAL A 78 -46.03 9.54 -14.80
CA VAL A 78 -44.57 9.41 -15.03
C VAL A 78 -44.17 7.93 -15.20
N GLY A 79 -44.93 7.19 -16.02
CA GLY A 79 -44.69 5.78 -16.32
C GLY A 79 -43.56 5.49 -17.31
N ALA A 80 -42.80 6.52 -17.73
CA ALA A 80 -41.81 6.43 -18.83
C ALA A 80 -40.38 6.78 -18.38
N LEU A 81 -40.01 6.49 -17.13
CA LEU A 81 -38.63 6.60 -16.67
C LEU A 81 -37.94 5.23 -16.76
N PRO A 82 -36.71 5.14 -17.31
CA PRO A 82 -36.00 3.88 -17.44
C PRO A 82 -35.90 3.17 -16.07
N GLU A 83 -36.25 1.88 -16.04
CA GLU A 83 -36.27 1.06 -14.82
C GLU A 83 -34.88 0.86 -14.20
N GLU A 84 -33.81 0.97 -14.99
CA GLU A 84 -32.44 0.83 -14.52
C GLU A 84 -31.75 2.20 -14.40
N VAL A 85 -32.02 2.89 -13.30
CA VAL A 85 -31.25 4.06 -12.87
C VAL A 85 -30.10 3.61 -11.97
N THR A 86 -29.27 2.69 -12.47
CA THR A 86 -28.12 2.19 -11.71
C THR A 86 -27.11 3.31 -11.53
N SER A 87 -26.69 3.53 -10.28
CA SER A 87 -25.68 4.54 -10.01
C SER A 87 -24.36 4.16 -10.70
N PRO A 88 -23.65 5.08 -11.37
CA PRO A 88 -22.31 4.80 -11.88
C PRO A 88 -21.29 4.38 -10.80
N TYR A 89 -21.68 4.52 -9.53
CA TYR A 89 -20.91 4.13 -8.34
C TYR A 89 -21.35 2.78 -7.75
N GLU A 90 -22.47 2.22 -8.21
CA GLU A 90 -22.91 0.87 -7.87
C GLU A 90 -21.90 -0.13 -8.46
N GLY A 91 -21.14 -0.82 -7.60
CA GLY A 91 -20.06 -1.72 -8.02
C GLY A 91 -18.65 -1.11 -8.04
N ILE A 92 -18.45 0.10 -7.51
CA ILE A 92 -17.09 0.48 -7.06
C ILE A 92 -16.84 -0.26 -5.77
N LEU A 93 -15.99 -1.28 -5.82
CA LEU A 93 -15.60 -2.06 -4.65
C LEU A 93 -14.99 -1.11 -3.62
N LYS A 94 -15.69 -0.98 -2.49
CA LYS A 94 -15.41 -0.03 -1.41
C LYS A 94 -14.28 -0.50 -0.49
N GLU A 95 -13.78 -1.71 -0.69
CA GLU A 95 -12.75 -2.37 0.10
C GLU A 95 -11.51 -2.62 -0.76
N ASN A 96 -10.32 -2.60 -0.14
CA ASN A 96 -9.04 -2.83 -0.81
C ASN A 96 -8.89 -4.33 -1.18
N ALA A 97 -9.70 -4.83 -2.11
CA ALA A 97 -9.68 -6.23 -2.56
C ALA A 97 -8.29 -6.70 -3.02
N VAL A 98 -7.48 -5.78 -3.55
CA VAL A 98 -6.08 -6.05 -3.92
C VAL A 98 -5.21 -6.36 -2.69
N GLY A 99 -5.42 -5.64 -1.59
CA GLY A 99 -4.72 -5.86 -0.33
C GLY A 99 -5.21 -7.13 0.37
N GLU A 100 -6.52 -7.34 0.44
CA GLU A 100 -7.10 -8.55 1.03
C GLU A 100 -6.59 -9.82 0.31
N LEU A 101 -6.52 -9.81 -1.03
CA LEU A 101 -5.96 -10.93 -1.79
C LEU A 101 -4.46 -11.14 -1.48
N GLN A 102 -3.70 -10.06 -1.32
CA GLN A 102 -2.27 -10.13 -0.99
C GLN A 102 -2.08 -10.76 0.40
N ASP A 103 -2.84 -10.31 1.39
CA ASP A 103 -2.81 -10.85 2.75
C ASP A 103 -3.22 -12.32 2.76
N PHE A 104 -4.28 -12.67 2.01
CA PHE A 104 -4.73 -14.05 1.85
C PHE A 104 -3.64 -14.94 1.24
N CYS A 105 -2.95 -14.47 0.19
CA CYS A 105 -1.84 -15.23 -0.40
C CYS A 105 -0.70 -15.40 0.59
N MET A 106 -0.38 -14.36 1.36
CA MET A 106 0.71 -14.40 2.35
C MET A 106 0.40 -15.37 3.51
N ILE A 107 -0.82 -15.33 4.05
CA ILE A 107 -1.26 -16.22 5.13
C ILE A 107 -1.23 -17.68 4.69
N ASN A 108 -1.70 -17.97 3.47
CA ASN A 108 -1.75 -19.33 2.92
C ASN A 108 -0.43 -19.76 2.26
N GLN A 109 0.65 -18.98 2.40
CA GLN A 109 1.96 -19.23 1.78
C GLN A 109 1.90 -19.47 0.26
N LEU A 110 0.94 -18.82 -0.40
CA LEU A 110 0.79 -18.84 -1.85
C LEU A 110 1.71 -17.80 -2.49
N LYS A 111 2.03 -18.00 -3.77
CA LYS A 111 2.77 -17.01 -4.55
C LYS A 111 1.98 -15.70 -4.60
N LEU A 112 2.69 -14.57 -4.44
CA LEU A 112 2.09 -13.24 -4.52
C LEU A 112 1.36 -13.02 -5.87
N PRO A 113 0.20 -12.33 -5.85
CA PRO A 113 -0.61 -12.10 -7.04
C PRO A 113 0.10 -11.20 -8.06
N GLU A 114 0.18 -11.67 -9.32
CA GLU A 114 0.71 -10.90 -10.44
C GLU A 114 -0.46 -10.28 -11.23
N TYR A 115 -0.36 -8.98 -11.54
CA TYR A 115 -1.40 -8.24 -12.24
C TYR A 115 -0.93 -7.75 -13.61
N LYS A 116 -1.70 -8.02 -14.66
CA LYS A 116 -1.39 -7.58 -16.04
C LYS A 116 -2.59 -6.89 -16.68
N LEU A 117 -2.35 -5.77 -17.36
CA LEU A 117 -3.37 -5.10 -18.18
C LEU A 117 -3.43 -5.80 -19.54
N ILE A 118 -4.58 -6.40 -19.87
CA ILE A 118 -4.78 -7.16 -21.11
C ILE A 118 -5.36 -6.26 -22.21
N ARG A 119 -6.37 -5.45 -21.88
CA ARG A 119 -7.08 -4.61 -22.86
C ARG A 119 -7.31 -3.21 -22.32
N ASP A 120 -7.18 -2.23 -23.22
CA ASP A 120 -7.45 -0.81 -22.97
C ASP A 120 -8.14 -0.26 -24.24
N GLU A 121 -9.45 -0.50 -24.34
CA GLU A 121 -10.21 -0.28 -25.58
C GLU A 121 -11.49 0.50 -25.29
N GLY A 122 -12.04 1.12 -26.34
CA GLY A 122 -13.29 1.87 -26.28
C GLY A 122 -13.14 3.37 -26.48
N LEU A 123 -14.28 4.03 -26.62
CA LEU A 123 -14.36 5.47 -26.86
C LEU A 123 -13.89 6.27 -25.63
N PRO A 124 -13.40 7.51 -25.78
CA PRO A 124 -12.93 8.32 -24.65
C PRO A 124 -13.94 8.48 -23.50
N HIS A 125 -15.23 8.45 -23.82
CA HIS A 125 -16.34 8.56 -22.87
C HIS A 125 -16.90 7.20 -22.40
N ALA A 126 -16.41 6.09 -22.95
CA ALA A 126 -16.87 4.73 -22.69
C ALA A 126 -15.71 3.72 -22.76
N LYS A 127 -14.59 4.04 -22.11
CA LYS A 127 -13.40 3.19 -22.11
C LYS A 127 -13.59 1.99 -21.18
N VAL A 128 -13.14 0.82 -21.63
CA VAL A 128 -13.18 -0.43 -20.88
C VAL A 128 -11.75 -0.95 -20.73
N PHE A 129 -11.40 -1.30 -19.49
CA PHE A 129 -10.11 -1.85 -19.14
C PHE A 129 -10.29 -3.29 -18.68
N SER A 130 -9.47 -4.20 -19.20
CA SER A 130 -9.43 -5.60 -18.79
C SER A 130 -8.13 -5.90 -18.05
N TRP A 131 -8.23 -6.37 -16.82
CA TRP A 131 -7.09 -6.79 -16.00
C TRP A 131 -7.13 -8.29 -15.77
N SER A 132 -5.95 -8.91 -15.87
CA SER A 132 -5.68 -10.28 -15.44
C SER A 132 -5.03 -10.27 -14.06
N CYS A 133 -5.46 -11.17 -13.19
CA CYS A 133 -4.76 -11.53 -11.96
C CYS A 133 -4.35 -13.00 -12.06
N THR A 134 -3.09 -13.30 -11.76
CA THR A 134 -2.56 -14.67 -11.74
C THR A 134 -1.97 -14.96 -10.36
N VAL A 135 -2.44 -16.04 -9.73
CA VAL A 135 -1.95 -16.54 -8.44
C VAL A 135 -1.64 -18.03 -8.61
N SER A 136 -0.35 -18.38 -8.54
CA SER A 136 0.14 -19.75 -8.76
C SER A 136 -0.39 -20.37 -10.07
N SER A 137 -1.41 -21.23 -10.00
CA SER A 137 -2.07 -21.90 -11.13
C SER A 137 -3.40 -21.24 -11.54
N PHE A 138 -3.96 -20.37 -10.72
CA PHE A 138 -5.24 -19.73 -10.96
C PHE A 138 -5.05 -18.43 -11.73
N THR A 139 -5.94 -18.18 -12.69
CA THR A 139 -6.02 -16.92 -13.42
C THR A 139 -7.47 -16.42 -13.44
N THR A 140 -7.65 -15.14 -13.17
CA THR A 140 -8.93 -14.44 -13.29
C THR A 140 -8.77 -13.21 -14.16
N GLU A 141 -9.83 -12.87 -14.89
CA GLU A 141 -9.89 -11.69 -15.73
C GLU A 141 -11.16 -10.93 -15.40
N ALA A 142 -11.03 -9.62 -15.17
CA ALA A 142 -12.17 -8.76 -14.95
C ALA A 142 -12.10 -7.52 -15.83
N THR A 143 -13.28 -6.99 -16.17
CA THR A 143 -13.42 -5.80 -17.02
C THR A 143 -14.17 -4.71 -16.26
N ALA A 144 -13.69 -3.47 -16.37
CA ALA A 144 -14.38 -2.32 -15.77
C ALA A 144 -14.11 -1.01 -16.52
N ARG A 145 -14.87 0.02 -16.19
CA ARG A 145 -14.76 1.37 -16.76
C ARG A 145 -13.51 2.16 -16.30
N THR A 146 -12.80 1.69 -15.27
CA THR A 146 -11.57 2.34 -14.78
C THR A 146 -10.49 1.29 -14.52
N LYS A 147 -9.21 1.67 -14.73
CA LYS A 147 -8.05 0.78 -14.46
C LYS A 147 -8.04 0.28 -13.02
N LYS A 148 -8.34 1.17 -12.05
CA LYS A 148 -8.38 0.82 -10.62
C LYS A 148 -9.48 -0.20 -10.32
N ASN A 149 -10.70 0.03 -10.83
CA ASN A 149 -11.83 -0.88 -10.56
C ASN A 149 -11.65 -2.23 -11.24
N ALA A 150 -11.14 -2.25 -12.48
CA ALA A 150 -10.87 -3.49 -13.19
C ALA A 150 -9.82 -4.36 -12.46
N LYS A 151 -8.77 -3.73 -11.92
CA LYS A 151 -7.79 -4.42 -11.06
C LYS A 151 -8.41 -4.95 -9.76
N HIS A 152 -9.27 -4.17 -9.10
CA HIS A 152 -9.95 -4.59 -7.87
C HIS A 152 -10.92 -5.75 -8.12
N MET A 153 -11.70 -5.69 -9.20
CA MET A 153 -12.62 -6.79 -9.57
C MET A 153 -11.85 -8.07 -9.89
N ALA A 154 -10.73 -7.98 -10.63
CA ALA A 154 -9.90 -9.14 -10.92
C ALA A 154 -9.34 -9.78 -9.64
N ALA A 155 -8.93 -8.95 -8.68
CA ALA A 155 -8.47 -9.40 -7.37
C ALA A 155 -9.60 -10.06 -6.55
N GLN A 156 -10.80 -9.47 -6.53
CA GLN A 156 -11.95 -10.03 -5.82
C GLN A 156 -12.37 -11.39 -6.39
N ASP A 157 -12.46 -11.51 -7.71
CA ASP A 157 -12.79 -12.78 -8.37
C ASP A 157 -11.75 -13.86 -8.07
N MET A 158 -10.46 -13.49 -8.02
CA MET A 158 -9.39 -14.41 -7.64
C MET A 158 -9.56 -14.88 -6.20
N LEU A 159 -9.86 -13.95 -5.29
CA LEU A 159 -10.02 -14.20 -3.88
C LEU A 159 -11.18 -15.18 -3.62
N LEU A 160 -12.31 -14.98 -4.29
CA LEU A 160 -13.45 -15.91 -4.24
C LEU A 160 -13.08 -17.30 -4.75
N LYS A 161 -12.41 -17.40 -5.91
CA LYS A 161 -11.96 -18.69 -6.45
C LYS A 161 -11.00 -19.42 -5.51
N LEU A 162 -10.07 -18.70 -4.89
CA LEU A 162 -9.14 -19.29 -3.94
C LEU A 162 -9.84 -19.76 -2.68
N LYS A 163 -10.80 -18.99 -2.15
CA LYS A 163 -11.62 -19.39 -1.00
C LYS A 163 -12.41 -20.67 -1.32
N GLU A 164 -13.11 -20.72 -2.45
CA GLU A 164 -13.87 -21.91 -2.89
C GLU A 164 -12.97 -23.15 -3.03
N CYS A 165 -11.79 -23.02 -3.64
CA CYS A 165 -10.86 -24.15 -3.81
C CYS A 165 -10.20 -24.62 -2.50
N LEU A 166 -10.15 -23.77 -1.48
CA LEU A 166 -9.59 -24.10 -0.16
C LEU A 166 -10.64 -24.64 0.81
N ASP A 167 -11.92 -24.27 0.64
CA ASP A 167 -13.03 -24.83 1.41
C ASP A 167 -13.19 -26.35 1.18
N ASP A 168 -12.83 -26.87 0.00
CA ASP A 168 -12.85 -28.30 -0.30
C ASP A 168 -11.77 -29.13 0.45
N ILE A 169 -10.81 -28.48 1.11
CA ILE A 169 -9.68 -29.12 1.81
C ILE A 169 -9.83 -29.01 3.34
N ILE A 170 -10.77 -28.18 3.85
CA ILE A 170 -10.91 -27.88 5.27
C ILE A 170 -12.18 -28.55 5.84
N ASP A 171 -11.97 -29.70 6.51
CA ASP A 171 -12.96 -30.33 7.39
C ASP A 171 -13.41 -29.30 8.47
N PRO A 172 -14.71 -28.99 8.63
CA PRO A 172 -15.22 -27.82 9.37
C PRO A 172 -15.14 -27.95 10.92
N LYS A 173 -14.09 -28.57 11.48
CA LYS A 173 -13.97 -28.84 12.92
C LYS A 173 -12.76 -28.28 13.66
N SER A 174 -11.92 -27.43 13.07
CA SER A 174 -10.75 -26.89 13.79
C SER A 174 -10.66 -25.36 13.92
N CYS A 175 -11.65 -24.58 13.49
CA CYS A 175 -11.59 -23.12 13.61
C CYS A 175 -12.90 -22.46 14.06
N GLU A 176 -13.51 -22.97 15.13
CA GLU A 176 -14.25 -22.09 16.05
C GLU A 176 -13.29 -21.63 17.15
N SER A 177 -12.38 -20.74 16.79
CA SER A 177 -11.84 -19.80 17.76
C SER A 177 -11.80 -18.43 17.11
N SER A 178 -12.46 -17.49 17.78
CA SER A 178 -12.64 -16.07 17.45
C SER A 178 -11.54 -15.46 16.55
N PRO A 179 -11.88 -14.54 15.60
CA PRO A 179 -10.94 -13.90 14.66
C PRO A 179 -9.73 -13.19 15.29
N TYR A 180 -9.69 -13.05 16.62
CA TYR A 180 -8.67 -12.34 17.38
C TYR A 180 -7.57 -13.22 18.01
N ASN A 181 -7.60 -14.54 17.87
CA ASN A 181 -6.66 -15.42 18.59
C ASN A 181 -5.57 -16.07 17.73
N SER A 182 -5.26 -15.51 16.56
CA SER A 182 -4.08 -15.92 15.79
C SER A 182 -2.78 -15.39 16.43
N PRO A 183 -1.70 -16.19 16.53
CA PRO A 183 -0.39 -15.77 17.06
C PRO A 183 0.26 -14.59 16.32
N THR A 184 -0.30 -14.21 15.17
CA THR A 184 0.14 -13.08 14.34
C THR A 184 -0.50 -11.76 14.81
N TYR A 185 -1.75 -11.78 15.27
CA TYR A 185 -2.45 -10.58 15.76
C TYR A 185 -2.00 -10.19 17.17
N GLN A 186 -1.70 -11.17 18.03
CA GLN A 186 -1.07 -10.91 19.34
C GLN A 186 0.30 -10.23 19.19
N ARG A 187 1.09 -10.62 18.17
CA ARG A 187 2.35 -9.94 17.83
C ARG A 187 2.15 -8.55 17.26
N LEU A 188 1.07 -8.29 16.53
CA LEU A 188 0.73 -6.96 16.02
C LEU A 188 0.31 -6.01 17.16
N ASP A 189 -0.52 -6.47 18.12
CA ASP A 189 -0.88 -5.70 19.31
C ASP A 189 0.31 -5.47 20.26
N GLU A 190 1.22 -6.44 20.38
CA GLU A 190 2.49 -6.28 21.11
C GLU A 190 3.44 -5.31 20.41
N MET A 191 3.50 -5.35 19.08
CA MET A 191 4.30 -4.42 18.29
C MET A 191 3.71 -3.01 18.30
N GLU A 192 2.38 -2.86 18.24
CA GLU A 192 1.68 -1.57 18.33
C GLU A 192 1.85 -0.95 19.73
N ARG A 193 1.76 -1.76 20.81
CA ARG A 193 2.14 -1.31 22.16
C ARG A 193 3.60 -0.89 22.27
N ALA A 194 4.52 -1.66 21.67
CA ALA A 194 5.94 -1.34 21.70
C ALA A 194 6.25 -0.03 20.94
N ILE A 195 5.52 0.24 19.85
CA ILE A 195 5.58 1.49 19.11
C ILE A 195 5.03 2.64 19.95
N ASP A 196 3.87 2.49 20.58
CA ASP A 196 3.29 3.52 21.44
C ASP A 196 4.16 3.84 22.65
N GLU A 197 4.77 2.82 23.28
CA GLU A 197 5.72 2.99 24.37
C GLU A 197 7.00 3.70 23.90
N ALA A 198 7.48 3.42 22.68
CA ALA A 198 8.61 4.12 22.07
C ALA A 198 8.28 5.58 21.72
N VAL A 199 7.03 5.86 21.31
CA VAL A 199 6.54 7.22 21.04
C VAL A 199 6.33 8.02 22.32
N GLU A 200 6.03 7.37 23.46
CA GLU A 200 6.04 7.99 24.81
C GLU A 200 7.42 8.32 25.34
N LYS A 201 8.42 7.52 25.03
CA LYS A 201 9.82 7.76 25.41
C LYS A 201 10.52 8.82 24.53
N MET A 202 9.86 9.30 23.48
CA MET A 202 10.40 10.27 22.51
C MET A 202 10.28 11.74 22.99
N PRO A 203 11.30 12.60 22.81
CA PRO A 203 11.27 13.99 23.26
C PRO A 203 10.20 14.85 22.55
N ARG A 204 9.55 15.75 23.31
CA ARG A 204 8.37 16.54 22.88
C ARG A 204 8.57 17.40 21.64
N THR A 205 9.82 17.72 21.28
CA THR A 205 10.21 18.47 20.09
C THR A 205 9.88 17.74 18.79
N ILE A 206 9.99 16.40 18.77
CA ILE A 206 9.72 15.56 17.58
C ILE A 206 8.21 15.31 17.40
N ARG A 207 7.44 15.23 18.50
CA ARG A 207 5.97 15.10 18.45
C ARG A 207 5.28 16.26 17.70
N LYS A 208 5.88 17.46 17.68
CA LYS A 208 5.32 18.64 17.01
C LYS A 208 5.46 18.59 15.48
N CYS A 209 6.40 17.82 14.94
CA CYS A 209 6.63 17.70 13.49
C CYS A 209 5.49 16.95 12.78
N ASN A 210 4.79 16.06 13.52
CA ASN A 210 3.88 15.07 12.95
C ASN A 210 2.39 15.44 13.01
N ALA A 211 2.02 16.62 13.51
CA ALA A 211 0.63 17.08 13.53
C ALA A 211 0.07 17.41 12.11
N ARG A 212 0.87 17.29 11.05
CA ARG A 212 0.46 17.48 9.66
C ARG A 212 0.59 16.21 8.81
N GLY A 213 -0.16 15.19 9.19
CA GLY A 213 -0.94 14.37 8.26
C GLY A 213 -0.26 13.80 7.01
N LYS A 214 1.00 13.37 7.10
CA LYS A 214 1.63 12.51 6.09
C LYS A 214 2.40 11.40 6.80
N LEU A 215 1.71 10.28 7.04
CA LEU A 215 2.35 9.04 7.46
C LEU A 215 3.11 8.45 6.28
N GLY A 216 4.42 8.57 6.39
CA GLY A 216 5.44 8.05 5.49
C GLY A 216 6.78 8.41 6.08
N LEU A 217 7.00 8.06 7.36
CA LEU A 217 8.32 8.15 7.96
C LEU A 217 9.17 7.08 7.28
N ASN A 218 10.19 7.51 6.56
CA ASN A 218 11.14 6.58 5.98
C ASN A 218 11.89 5.95 7.16
N LEU A 219 12.11 4.63 7.15
CA LEU A 219 12.77 3.93 8.27
C LEU A 219 14.16 4.53 8.56
N SER A 220 14.79 5.10 7.52
CA SER A 220 16.00 5.92 7.62
C SER A 220 15.82 7.11 8.55
N ASP A 221 14.73 7.86 8.43
CA ASP A 221 14.52 9.12 9.14
C ASP A 221 14.26 8.89 10.64
N VAL A 222 13.70 7.72 10.98
CA VAL A 222 13.53 7.26 12.38
C VAL A 222 14.87 6.80 12.96
N CYS A 223 15.70 6.08 12.20
CA CYS A 223 17.05 5.74 12.62
C CYS A 223 17.91 7.00 12.82
N TYR A 224 17.86 7.97 11.91
CA TYR A 224 18.59 9.24 12.01
C TYR A 224 18.13 10.09 13.19
N ALA A 225 16.84 10.04 13.57
CA ALA A 225 16.33 10.80 14.71
C ALA A 225 16.68 10.19 16.08
N LEU A 226 17.09 8.92 16.13
CA LEU A 226 17.48 8.21 17.36
C LEU A 226 19.00 8.26 17.62
N THR A 227 19.81 8.77 16.69
CA THR A 227 21.28 8.65 16.73
C THR A 227 22.05 9.80 17.39
N ASP A 228 21.43 10.85 17.94
CA ASP A 228 22.19 12.10 18.19
C ASP A 228 22.64 12.37 19.64
N GLU A 229 22.40 11.49 20.62
CA GLU A 229 22.86 11.77 22.00
C GLU A 229 23.76 10.72 22.66
N ASN A 230 24.12 9.62 21.98
CA ASN A 230 25.00 8.61 22.58
C ASN A 230 25.90 7.87 21.57
N MET A 231 26.20 8.48 20.42
CA MET A 231 27.10 7.88 19.45
C MET A 231 28.56 8.06 19.91
N PRO A 232 29.38 7.01 19.93
CA PRO A 232 30.81 7.15 20.20
C PRO A 232 31.48 8.06 19.15
N ASP A 233 32.39 8.92 19.60
CA ASP A 233 33.25 9.73 18.72
C ASP A 233 34.22 8.79 17.96
N LEU A 234 33.86 8.37 16.76
CA LEU A 234 34.73 7.59 15.87
C LEU A 234 35.57 8.57 15.01
N VAL A 235 36.61 9.15 15.59
CA VAL A 235 37.47 10.17 14.96
C VAL A 235 37.91 9.82 13.53
N TYR A 236 38.20 8.55 13.23
CA TYR A 236 38.68 8.12 11.92
C TYR A 236 37.55 8.07 10.87
N LEU A 237 36.40 7.48 11.21
CA LEU A 237 35.23 7.49 10.32
C LEU A 237 34.72 8.91 10.02
N ASP A 238 34.87 9.86 10.95
CA ASP A 238 34.42 11.26 10.77
C ASP A 238 35.39 11.99 9.86
N SER A 239 36.68 11.71 10.03
CA SER A 239 37.71 12.20 9.13
C SER A 239 37.44 11.75 7.69
N ILE A 240 36.94 10.52 7.47
CA ILE A 240 36.61 9.99 6.12
C ILE A 240 35.32 10.63 5.56
N LYS A 241 34.34 10.95 6.40
CA LYS A 241 33.06 11.59 6.00
C LYS A 241 33.30 12.90 5.24
N ASP A 242 34.28 13.70 5.66
CA ASP A 242 34.55 15.02 5.08
C ASP A 242 35.14 14.98 3.65
N TYR A 243 35.68 13.84 3.20
CA TYR A 243 36.28 13.70 1.86
C TYR A 243 35.24 13.41 0.75
N GLY A 244 33.99 13.11 1.12
CA GLY A 244 32.88 12.87 0.19
C GLY A 244 32.97 11.55 -0.59
N SER A 245 31.82 11.10 -1.13
CA SER A 245 31.70 9.78 -1.82
C SER A 245 32.64 9.60 -3.02
N SER A 246 33.10 10.69 -3.64
CA SER A 246 34.03 10.67 -4.78
C SER A 246 35.48 10.33 -4.40
N TRP A 247 35.84 10.34 -3.11
CA TRP A 247 37.17 9.93 -2.65
C TRP A 247 37.34 8.41 -2.68
N LEU A 248 36.29 7.66 -2.34
CA LEU A 248 36.29 6.19 -2.33
C LEU A 248 36.60 5.64 -3.72
N ASP A 249 36.05 6.23 -4.79
CA ASP A 249 36.27 5.77 -6.18
C ASP A 249 37.70 5.99 -6.71
N LYS A 250 38.58 6.65 -5.94
CA LYS A 250 39.98 6.92 -6.32
C LYS A 250 41.01 6.03 -5.61
N GLN A 251 40.60 5.24 -4.64
CA GLN A 251 41.48 4.36 -3.86
C GLN A 251 41.71 3.04 -4.60
N GLU A 252 42.89 2.43 -4.43
CA GLU A 252 43.15 1.10 -4.99
C GLU A 252 42.44 0.02 -4.15
N LYS A 253 42.16 -1.15 -4.75
CA LYS A 253 41.37 -2.22 -4.11
C LYS A 253 41.97 -2.71 -2.78
N GLU A 254 43.30 -2.64 -2.61
CA GLU A 254 44.00 -3.06 -1.39
C GLU A 254 43.82 -2.06 -0.23
N ASP A 255 43.51 -0.78 -0.50
CA ASP A 255 43.34 0.24 0.53
C ASP A 255 42.04 0.06 1.35
N PHE A 256 40.98 -0.49 0.73
CA PHE A 256 39.68 -0.65 1.40
C PHE A 256 39.71 -1.64 2.55
N ARG A 257 40.54 -2.68 2.44
CA ARG A 257 40.71 -3.67 3.51
C ARG A 257 41.35 -3.03 4.74
N ASP A 258 42.40 -2.24 4.53
CA ASP A 258 43.10 -1.54 5.62
C ASP A 258 42.23 -0.43 6.23
N ILE A 259 41.42 0.25 5.41
CA ILE A 259 40.42 1.21 5.89
C ILE A 259 39.37 0.49 6.75
N PHE A 260 38.84 -0.65 6.28
CA PHE A 260 37.88 -1.43 7.05
C PHE A 260 38.46 -1.90 8.39
N MET A 261 39.71 -2.38 8.40
CA MET A 261 40.38 -2.82 9.64
C MET A 261 40.46 -1.70 10.67
N LYS A 262 40.85 -0.49 10.25
CA LYS A 262 40.88 0.69 11.13
C LYS A 262 39.50 1.05 11.67
N ILE A 263 38.47 0.93 10.84
CA ILE A 263 37.08 1.17 11.25
C ILE A 263 36.60 0.09 12.23
N ALA A 264 36.91 -1.18 11.98
CA ALA A 264 36.55 -2.29 12.85
C ALA A 264 37.24 -2.21 14.22
N GLU A 265 38.52 -1.81 14.25
CA GLU A 265 39.27 -1.52 15.48
C GLU A 265 38.62 -0.37 16.27
N GLU A 266 38.19 0.69 15.58
CA GLU A 266 37.56 1.86 16.21
C GLU A 266 36.16 1.53 16.76
N MET A 267 35.39 0.73 16.03
CA MET A 267 34.05 0.26 16.45
C MET A 267 34.10 -0.90 17.46
N GLN A 268 35.28 -1.48 17.73
CA GLN A 268 35.46 -2.69 18.55
C GLN A 268 34.58 -3.86 18.09
N CYS A 269 34.40 -4.03 16.77
CA CYS A 269 33.58 -5.10 16.20
C CYS A 269 34.45 -6.27 15.72
N GLU A 270 34.03 -7.48 16.05
CA GLU A 270 34.58 -8.69 15.44
C GLU A 270 33.97 -8.90 14.04
N TYR A 271 34.76 -9.44 13.12
CA TYR A 271 34.29 -9.76 11.78
C TYR A 271 34.77 -11.14 11.34
N ASP A 272 33.96 -11.76 10.50
CA ASP A 272 34.03 -13.18 10.16
C ASP A 272 33.92 -13.32 8.64
N LEU A 273 34.96 -13.84 7.99
CA LEU A 273 35.01 -13.97 6.53
C LEU A 273 34.77 -15.43 6.13
N ARG A 274 33.61 -15.69 5.51
CA ARG A 274 33.16 -17.02 5.11
C ARG A 274 33.20 -17.18 3.60
N ARG A 275 33.85 -18.25 3.14
CA ARG A 275 33.76 -18.67 1.74
C ARG A 275 32.42 -19.34 1.48
N LEU A 276 31.74 -18.91 0.43
CA LEU A 276 30.51 -19.55 -0.05
C LEU A 276 30.81 -20.39 -1.28
N GLU A 277 30.14 -21.53 -1.39
CA GLU A 277 30.18 -22.37 -2.58
C GLU A 277 29.37 -21.70 -3.69
N SER A 278 29.99 -21.56 -4.86
CA SER A 278 29.35 -20.98 -6.05
C SER A 278 29.02 -22.10 -7.03
N SER A 279 27.83 -22.03 -7.66
CA SER A 279 27.45 -22.92 -8.75
C SER A 279 28.26 -22.68 -10.04
N ASP A 280 28.89 -21.50 -10.16
CA ASP A 280 29.75 -21.13 -11.28
C ASP A 280 31.22 -21.45 -10.96
N GLU A 281 31.87 -22.32 -11.75
CA GLU A 281 33.29 -22.68 -11.57
C GLU A 281 34.25 -21.47 -11.67
N ASN A 282 33.85 -20.44 -12.43
CA ASN A 282 34.67 -19.26 -12.71
C ASN A 282 34.46 -18.10 -11.72
N LYS A 283 33.60 -18.24 -10.70
CA LYS A 283 33.32 -17.18 -9.73
C LYS A 283 33.46 -17.70 -8.31
N ARG A 284 34.18 -16.94 -7.50
CA ARG A 284 34.31 -17.16 -6.06
C ARG A 284 33.45 -16.14 -5.33
N VAL A 285 32.78 -16.59 -4.27
CA VAL A 285 31.89 -15.77 -3.46
C VAL A 285 32.39 -15.80 -2.02
N VAL A 286 32.46 -14.62 -1.42
CA VAL A 286 32.88 -14.42 -0.04
C VAL A 286 31.82 -13.60 0.68
N SER A 287 31.48 -14.02 1.89
CA SER A 287 30.59 -13.29 2.80
C SER A 287 31.41 -12.77 3.98
N LEU A 288 31.38 -11.45 4.18
CA LEU A 288 31.94 -10.76 5.33
C LEU A 288 30.81 -10.46 6.31
N ILE A 289 30.86 -11.05 7.50
CA ILE A 289 29.87 -10.85 8.56
C ILE A 289 30.52 -9.98 9.64
N VAL A 290 29.92 -8.85 9.97
CA VAL A 290 30.37 -7.97 11.05
C VAL A 290 29.44 -8.16 12.23
N GLU A 291 29.99 -8.63 13.35
CA GLU A 291 29.26 -8.89 14.58
C GLU A 291 28.90 -7.56 15.26
N SER A 292 27.75 -7.02 14.85
CA SER A 292 27.13 -5.82 15.39
C SER A 292 25.69 -6.15 15.82
N VAL A 293 25.01 -5.21 16.47
CA VAL A 293 23.61 -5.38 16.88
C VAL A 293 22.79 -4.32 16.15
N PRO A 294 22.12 -4.66 15.02
CA PRO A 294 22.01 -5.98 14.36
C PRO A 294 23.24 -6.34 13.49
N PRO A 295 23.54 -7.64 13.24
CA PRO A 295 24.74 -8.05 12.51
C PRO A 295 24.67 -7.65 11.04
N TRP A 296 25.78 -7.16 10.49
CA TRP A 296 25.87 -6.79 9.08
C TRP A 296 26.51 -7.89 8.27
N THR A 297 26.06 -8.08 7.04
CA THR A 297 26.59 -9.09 6.13
C THR A 297 26.78 -8.50 4.75
N PHE A 298 27.99 -8.57 4.24
CA PHE A 298 28.39 -8.04 2.93
C PHE A 298 28.88 -9.20 2.06
N VAL A 299 28.40 -9.29 0.83
CA VAL A 299 28.73 -10.40 -0.07
C VAL A 299 29.50 -9.86 -1.27
N GLY A 300 30.75 -10.30 -1.42
CA GLY A 300 31.60 -9.96 -2.54
C GLY A 300 31.73 -11.11 -3.53
N VAL A 301 31.82 -10.76 -4.81
CA VAL A 301 31.93 -11.72 -5.92
C VAL A 301 33.13 -11.35 -6.78
N GLY A 302 34.00 -12.31 -7.06
CA GLY A 302 35.21 -12.09 -7.84
C GLY A 302 35.65 -13.33 -8.63
N GLN A 303 36.59 -13.14 -9.56
CA GLN A 303 37.19 -14.26 -10.30
C GLN A 303 38.20 -15.03 -9.43
N SER A 304 38.81 -14.34 -8.47
CA SER A 304 39.67 -14.91 -7.44
C SER A 304 39.06 -14.71 -6.05
N LEU A 305 39.56 -15.46 -5.06
CA LEU A 305 39.14 -15.30 -3.66
C LEU A 305 39.52 -13.94 -3.08
N LEU A 306 40.67 -13.40 -3.49
CA LEU A 306 41.14 -12.08 -3.10
C LEU A 306 40.23 -10.99 -3.65
N GLU A 307 39.90 -11.06 -4.95
CA GLU A 307 39.00 -10.08 -5.57
C GLU A 307 37.59 -10.12 -4.96
N ALA A 308 37.09 -11.32 -4.62
CA ALA A 308 35.81 -11.48 -3.94
C ALA A 308 35.84 -10.91 -2.52
N SER A 309 36.95 -11.07 -1.77
CA SER A 309 37.08 -10.44 -0.45
C SER A 309 37.17 -8.92 -0.55
N ASP A 310 37.93 -8.40 -1.49
CA ASP A 310 38.13 -6.95 -1.65
C ASP A 310 36.81 -6.26 -2.00
N SER A 311 36.01 -6.88 -2.88
CA SER A 311 34.65 -6.41 -3.20
C SER A 311 33.73 -6.39 -1.97
N ALA A 312 33.85 -7.37 -1.07
CA ALA A 312 33.05 -7.40 0.16
C ALA A 312 33.47 -6.29 1.14
N PHE A 313 34.78 -6.02 1.26
CA PHE A 313 35.30 -4.93 2.10
C PHE A 313 34.95 -3.55 1.54
N GLU A 314 35.00 -3.37 0.22
CA GLU A 314 34.59 -2.12 -0.44
C GLU A 314 33.13 -1.77 -0.12
N ASP A 315 32.22 -2.73 -0.27
CA ASP A 315 30.80 -2.55 0.06
C ASP A 315 30.59 -2.28 1.55
N ALA A 316 31.34 -2.95 2.42
CA ALA A 316 31.30 -2.73 3.86
C ALA A 316 31.75 -1.31 4.24
N VAL A 317 32.88 -0.83 3.71
CA VAL A 317 33.36 0.53 3.96
C VAL A 317 32.39 1.57 3.42
N LYS A 318 31.87 1.39 2.19
CA LYS A 318 30.86 2.29 1.62
C LYS A 318 29.61 2.36 2.49
N PHE A 319 29.16 1.22 3.01
CA PHE A 319 28.02 1.16 3.91
C PHE A 319 28.28 1.89 5.23
N LEU A 320 29.42 1.64 5.88
CA LEU A 320 29.78 2.25 7.17
C LEU A 320 29.96 3.78 7.05
N VAL A 321 30.61 4.24 5.98
CA VAL A 321 30.72 5.68 5.69
C VAL A 321 29.34 6.29 5.45
N LYS A 322 28.46 5.62 4.69
CA LYS A 322 27.11 6.11 4.41
C LYS A 322 26.21 6.15 5.64
N MET A 323 26.33 5.16 6.53
CA MET A 323 25.58 5.13 7.79
C MET A 323 25.92 6.33 8.67
N ARG A 324 27.13 6.86 8.52
CA ARG A 324 27.62 8.01 9.27
C ARG A 324 27.42 9.36 8.56
N ILE A 325 27.02 9.37 7.29
CA ILE A 325 26.64 10.60 6.55
C ILE A 325 25.26 11.07 7.01
#